data_AF-A0A1I7TZ20-F1
#
_entry.id   AF-A0A1I7TZ20-F1
#
_cell.length_a   1.000
_cell.length_b   1.000
_cell.length_c   1.000
_cell.angle_alpha   90.00
_cell.angle_beta   90.00
_cell.angle_gamma   90.00
#
_symmetry.space_group_name_H-M   'P 1'
#
loop_
_entity.id
_entity.type
_entity.pdbx_description
1 polymer ?
#
loop_
_entity_poly.entity_id
_entity_poly.type
_entity_poly.pdbx_seq_one_letter_code
_entity_poly.pdbx_strand_id
1 'polypeptide(L)'
;MGKVTLLLALCLLIGYASSTTVHAKGRMKCTYPGPWCYFIKLMEFDNFENHDVLDTVGIRCTHNHIEPYELNGVVHGDGPWNNFYELGFVLTHNCTRGDYIRKLTKQLKDESINQSTINLDWSVRIYNSGLLVKQWD
;
A
#
# COMPACT_ATOMS: atom_id res chain seq x y z
N MET A 1 26.19 9.01 -52.33
CA MET A 1 24.78 9.08 -51.88
C MET A 1 24.40 7.74 -51.27
N GLY A 2 23.73 7.74 -50.11
CA GLY A 2 23.00 6.56 -49.61
C GLY A 2 23.65 5.74 -48.50
N LYS A 3 24.04 6.34 -47.36
CA LYS A 3 24.23 5.63 -46.08
C LYS A 3 23.57 6.41 -44.95
N VAL A 4 22.25 6.62 -45.06
CA VAL A 4 21.45 7.24 -43.99
C VAL A 4 20.10 6.55 -43.95
N THR A 5 20.06 5.28 -43.53
CA THR A 5 18.76 4.59 -43.32
C THR A 5 18.90 3.33 -42.45
N LEU A 6 19.57 3.42 -41.30
CA LEU A 6 19.49 2.32 -40.32
C LEU A 6 19.68 2.74 -38.85
N LEU A 7 19.29 3.96 -38.47
CA LEU A 7 19.38 4.44 -37.08
C LEU A 7 18.04 4.93 -36.51
N LEU A 8 16.94 4.83 -37.25
CA LEU A 8 15.62 5.35 -36.84
C LEU A 8 14.63 4.29 -36.33
N ALA A 9 15.02 3.01 -36.30
CA ALA A 9 14.12 1.92 -35.90
C ALA A 9 14.27 1.47 -34.43
N LEU A 10 15.13 2.11 -33.62
CA LEU A 10 15.36 1.71 -32.22
C LEU A 10 14.56 2.54 -31.18
N CYS A 11 13.87 3.60 -31.58
CA CYS A 11 13.14 4.50 -30.65
C CYS A 11 11.64 4.16 -30.44
N LEU A 12 11.10 3.09 -31.04
CA LEU A 12 9.66 2.79 -30.96
C LEU A 12 9.28 1.66 -29.98
N LEU A 13 10.24 1.11 -29.23
CA LEU A 13 9.96 0.19 -28.13
C LEU A 13 9.94 0.90 -26.77
N ILE A 14 9.46 2.15 -26.73
CA ILE A 14 8.99 2.70 -25.45
C ILE A 14 7.63 2.04 -25.22
N GLY A 15 7.66 0.84 -24.63
CA GLY A 15 6.45 0.24 -24.08
C GLY A 15 5.84 1.27 -23.14
N TYR A 16 4.64 1.76 -23.48
CA TYR A 16 3.87 2.55 -22.53
C TYR A 16 3.69 1.68 -21.30
N ALA A 17 4.39 2.00 -20.21
CA ALA A 17 4.18 1.36 -18.94
C ALA A 17 2.72 1.64 -18.55
N SER A 18 1.87 0.61 -18.67
CA SER A 18 0.49 0.73 -18.25
C SER A 18 0.47 1.03 -16.75
N SER A 19 -0.27 2.06 -16.36
CA SER A 19 -0.51 2.37 -14.95
C SER A 19 -1.73 1.61 -14.47
N THR A 20 -1.65 1.10 -13.24
CA THR A 20 -2.77 0.45 -12.57
C THR A 20 -3.22 1.31 -11.41
N THR A 21 -4.52 1.62 -11.35
CA THR A 21 -5.10 2.31 -10.20
C THR A 21 -5.45 1.31 -9.11
N VAL A 22 -5.08 1.59 -7.86
CA VAL A 22 -5.40 0.76 -6.71
C VAL A 22 -6.36 1.53 -5.80
N HIS A 23 -7.55 0.96 -5.59
CA HIS A 23 -8.53 1.46 -4.63
C HIS A 23 -8.57 0.52 -3.44
N ALA A 24 -8.27 1.02 -2.25
CA ALA A 24 -8.22 0.21 -1.05
C ALA A 24 -9.13 0.80 0.03
N LYS A 25 -9.93 -0.06 0.67
CA LYS A 25 -10.83 0.34 1.73
C LYS A 25 -10.91 -0.70 2.83
N GLY A 26 -11.45 -0.31 3.98
CA GLY A 26 -11.67 -1.24 5.07
C GLY A 26 -12.17 -0.57 6.33
N ARG A 27 -12.17 -1.36 7.41
CA ARG A 27 -12.60 -0.91 8.74
C ARG A 27 -11.63 -1.40 9.81
N MET A 28 -11.13 -0.49 10.61
CA MET A 28 -10.38 -0.81 11.83
C MET A 28 -11.35 -0.92 13.00
N LYS A 29 -11.27 -2.01 13.75
CA LYS A 29 -12.05 -2.22 14.97
C LYS A 29 -11.15 -2.17 16.20
N CYS A 30 -11.43 -1.20 17.07
CA CYS A 30 -10.73 -0.98 18.34
C CYS A 30 -11.69 -1.12 19.52
N THR A 31 -11.32 -1.95 20.51
CA THR A 31 -12.08 -2.14 21.75
C THR A 31 -11.41 -1.47 22.95
N TYR A 32 -10.43 -0.59 22.72
CA TYR A 32 -9.88 0.26 23.78
C TYR A 32 -10.97 1.25 24.23
N PRO A 33 -11.17 1.45 25.55
CA PRO A 33 -12.23 2.32 26.07
C PRO A 33 -11.96 3.83 25.89
N GLY A 34 -10.72 4.22 25.60
CA GLY A 34 -10.33 5.62 25.42
C GLY A 34 -10.17 6.01 23.95
N PRO A 35 -9.81 7.29 23.67
CA PRO A 35 -9.40 7.70 22.34
C PRO A 35 -8.18 6.89 21.89
N TRP A 36 -8.11 6.66 20.59
CA TRP A 36 -6.99 6.00 19.96
C TRP A 36 -6.71 6.66 18.61
N CYS A 37 -5.48 6.48 18.14
CA CYS A 37 -5.00 7.00 16.88
C CYS A 37 -4.41 5.89 16.03
N TYR A 38 -4.40 6.13 14.72
CA TYR A 38 -3.80 5.27 13.73
C TYR A 38 -3.12 6.06 12.62
N PHE A 39 -2.21 5.41 11.93
CA PHE A 39 -1.60 5.85 10.69
C PHE A 39 -1.51 4.63 9.76
N ILE A 40 -2.03 4.75 8.54
CA ILE A 40 -2.13 3.63 7.61
C ILE A 40 -1.56 4.00 6.24
N LYS A 41 -0.82 3.07 5.66
CA LYS A 41 -0.26 3.16 4.31
C LYS A 41 -0.79 2.05 3.44
N LEU A 42 -1.02 2.39 2.17
CA LEU A 42 -1.09 1.45 1.07
C LEU A 42 0.32 1.34 0.46
N MET A 43 0.81 0.11 0.35
CA MET A 43 2.17 -0.18 -0.09
C MET A 43 2.16 -1.12 -1.29
N GLU A 44 3.14 -0.94 -2.17
CA GLU A 44 3.66 -1.94 -3.07
C GLU A 44 4.93 -2.50 -2.42
N PHE A 45 5.05 -3.82 -2.29
CA PHE A 45 6.17 -4.47 -1.61
C PHE A 45 7.15 -5.07 -2.64
N ASP A 46 8.17 -4.33 -3.04
CA ASP A 46 9.21 -4.93 -3.89
C ASP A 46 10.10 -5.98 -3.18
N ASN A 47 10.53 -7.00 -3.95
CA ASN A 47 11.51 -8.02 -3.53
C ASN A 47 12.92 -7.46 -3.28
N PHE A 48 13.23 -6.23 -3.73
CA PHE A 48 14.57 -5.62 -3.66
C PHE A 48 14.59 -4.28 -2.89
N GLU A 49 14.04 -4.32 -1.68
CA GLU A 49 14.18 -3.34 -0.58
C GLU A 49 13.52 -1.96 -0.77
N ASN A 50 13.05 -1.60 -1.97
CA ASN A 50 12.36 -0.33 -2.20
C ASN A 50 10.84 -0.51 -2.17
N HIS A 51 10.25 -0.62 -0.99
CA HIS A 51 8.79 -0.65 -0.87
C HIS A 51 8.19 0.72 -1.18
N ASP A 52 7.37 0.80 -2.22
CA ASP A 52 6.75 2.04 -2.64
C ASP A 52 5.49 2.34 -1.83
N VAL A 53 5.43 3.56 -1.28
CA VAL A 53 4.22 4.08 -0.63
C VAL A 53 3.30 4.61 -1.72
N LEU A 54 2.14 3.96 -1.90
CA LEU A 54 1.17 4.37 -2.90
C LEU A 54 0.23 5.48 -2.37
N ASP A 55 -0.18 5.37 -1.11
CA ASP A 55 -1.00 6.38 -0.43
C ASP A 55 -0.91 6.23 1.10
N THR A 56 -1.27 7.29 1.84
CA THR A 56 -1.34 7.27 3.30
C THR A 56 -2.54 8.05 3.84
N VAL A 57 -3.13 7.55 4.91
CA VAL A 57 -3.93 8.37 5.82
C VAL A 57 -3.01 8.72 6.99
N GLY A 58 -2.63 10.01 7.06
CA GLY A 58 -1.90 10.65 8.16
C GLY A 58 -2.45 10.29 9.55
N ILE A 59 -1.73 10.64 10.63
CA ILE A 59 -2.18 10.29 11.98
C ILE A 59 -3.60 10.83 12.22
N ARG A 60 -4.56 9.93 12.42
CA ARG A 60 -5.96 10.23 12.71
C ARG A 60 -6.30 9.65 14.07
N CYS A 61 -7.01 10.44 14.88
CA CYS A 61 -7.47 10.03 16.21
C CYS A 61 -8.99 10.02 16.25
N THR A 62 -9.56 9.04 16.95
CA THR A 62 -11.00 8.83 17.02
C THR A 62 -11.40 8.27 18.39
N HIS A 63 -12.66 8.48 18.76
CA HIS A 63 -13.30 7.80 19.90
C HIS A 63 -14.18 6.62 19.43
N ASN A 64 -14.29 6.40 18.12
CA ASN A 64 -15.13 5.36 17.56
C ASN A 64 -14.51 3.98 17.79
N HIS A 65 -15.35 2.99 18.08
CA HIS A 65 -14.92 1.59 18.12
C HIS A 65 -14.66 1.00 16.73
N ILE A 66 -15.21 1.61 15.68
CA ILE A 66 -15.04 1.18 14.30
C ILE A 66 -14.77 2.42 13.46
N GLU A 67 -13.63 2.42 12.80
CA GLU A 67 -13.17 3.55 11.98
C GLU A 67 -12.96 3.06 10.54
N PRO A 68 -13.72 3.59 9.57
CA PRO A 68 -13.50 3.28 8.17
C PRO A 68 -12.25 3.99 7.64
N TYR A 69 -11.62 3.43 6.61
CA TYR A 69 -10.56 4.09 5.88
C TYR A 69 -10.69 3.82 4.38
N GLU A 70 -10.10 4.71 3.59
CA GLU A 70 -9.99 4.60 2.14
C GLU A 70 -8.64 5.19 1.71
N LEU A 71 -7.99 4.52 0.76
CA LEU A 71 -6.67 4.84 0.22
C LEU A 71 -6.72 4.64 -1.30
N ASN A 72 -6.09 5.54 -2.05
CA ASN A 72 -6.09 5.51 -3.51
C ASN A 72 -4.68 5.74 -4.05
N GLY A 73 -4.16 4.75 -4.76
CA GLY A 73 -2.80 4.78 -5.29
C GLY A 73 -2.76 4.54 -6.80
N VAL A 74 -1.64 4.91 -7.42
CA VAL A 74 -1.31 4.52 -8.80
C VAL A 74 0.02 3.80 -8.74
N VAL A 75 0.07 2.60 -9.30
CA VAL A 75 1.30 1.83 -9.46
C VAL A 75 1.65 1.76 -10.95
N HIS A 76 2.94 1.89 -11.26
CA HIS A 76 3.48 1.79 -12.60
C HIS A 76 4.28 0.49 -12.72
N GLY A 77 4.14 -0.18 -13.87
CA GLY A 77 4.83 -1.42 -14.27
C GLY A 77 5.81 -2.04 -13.26
N ASP A 78 5.53 -3.29 -12.91
CA ASP A 78 6.42 -4.14 -12.12
C ASP A 78 7.75 -4.37 -12.87
N GLY A 79 8.84 -4.59 -12.15
CA GLY A 79 10.17 -4.79 -12.75
C GLY A 79 10.18 -5.91 -13.80
N PRO A 80 11.23 -6.03 -14.64
CA PRO A 80 11.23 -6.90 -15.83
C PRO A 80 11.05 -8.42 -15.61
N TRP A 81 10.74 -8.90 -14.40
CA TRP A 81 10.84 -10.32 -14.02
C TRP A 81 9.64 -10.91 -13.26
N ASN A 82 8.69 -10.09 -12.78
CA ASN A 82 7.41 -10.50 -12.21
C ASN A 82 6.28 -9.73 -12.93
N ASN A 83 5.15 -10.42 -13.14
CA ASN A 83 3.96 -9.82 -13.77
C ASN A 83 2.88 -9.54 -12.71
N PHE A 84 3.30 -9.29 -11.46
CA PHE A 84 2.38 -9.20 -10.34
C PHE A 84 2.81 -8.17 -9.30
N TYR A 85 1.93 -7.22 -9.00
CA TYR A 85 2.11 -6.29 -7.90
C TYR A 85 1.96 -6.98 -6.55
N GLU A 86 2.90 -6.74 -5.64
CA GLU A 86 2.88 -7.26 -4.27
C GLU A 86 2.23 -6.24 -3.32
N LEU A 87 0.92 -6.02 -3.46
CA LEU A 87 0.22 -4.96 -2.74
C LEU A 87 -0.07 -5.32 -1.27
N GLY A 88 -0.11 -4.31 -0.41
CA GLY A 88 -0.59 -4.50 0.96
C GLY A 88 -0.63 -3.25 1.81
N PHE A 89 -0.68 -3.44 3.13
CA PHE A 89 -0.89 -2.38 4.10
C PHE A 89 0.15 -2.38 5.20
N VAL A 90 0.49 -1.18 5.67
CA VAL A 90 1.18 -0.96 6.94
C VAL A 90 0.30 -0.08 7.81
N LEU A 91 -0.03 -0.56 9.01
CA LEU A 91 -0.88 0.14 9.97
C LEU A 91 -0.15 0.27 11.31
N THR A 92 0.10 1.50 11.75
CA THR A 92 0.51 1.79 13.12
C THR A 92 -0.64 2.35 13.94
N HIS A 93 -0.77 1.93 15.20
CA HIS A 93 -1.84 2.39 16.08
C HIS A 93 -1.44 2.34 17.55
N ASN A 94 -2.15 3.09 18.39
CA ASN A 94 -2.06 3.01 19.85
C ASN A 94 -3.32 2.42 20.50
N CYS A 95 -4.19 1.75 19.71
CA CYS A 95 -5.29 0.94 20.25
C CYS A 95 -4.76 -0.29 21.02
N THR A 96 -4.26 -0.07 22.23
CA THR A 96 -3.64 -1.08 23.09
C THR A 96 -3.77 -0.63 24.54
N ARG A 97 -3.63 -1.55 25.48
CA ARG A 97 -3.51 -1.17 26.89
C ARG A 97 -2.11 -0.58 27.14
N GLY A 98 -2.06 0.62 27.73
CA GLY A 98 -0.83 1.38 27.97
C GLY A 98 -0.44 2.28 26.79
N ASP A 99 0.61 3.08 26.97
CA ASP A 99 1.06 4.08 25.98
C ASP A 99 2.01 3.48 24.93
N TYR A 100 1.59 2.36 24.32
CA TYR A 100 2.40 1.67 23.31
C TYR A 100 1.88 1.93 21.90
N ILE A 101 2.80 1.96 20.93
CA ILE A 101 2.48 1.95 19.50
C ILE A 101 2.74 0.54 18.98
N ARG A 102 1.82 0.04 18.15
CA ARG A 102 1.92 -1.26 17.51
C ARG A 102 1.81 -1.14 16.00
N LYS A 103 2.52 -2.01 15.29
CA LYS A 103 2.58 -2.08 13.83
C LYS A 103 2.03 -3.41 13.33
N LEU A 104 1.12 -3.34 12.38
CA LEU A 104 0.58 -4.45 11.60
C LEU A 104 1.02 -4.27 10.15
N THR A 105 1.59 -5.33 9.58
CA THR A 105 1.87 -5.41 8.15
C THR A 105 1.01 -6.50 7.54
N LYS A 106 0.30 -6.18 6.46
CA LYS A 106 -0.54 -7.13 5.73
C LYS A 106 -0.15 -7.09 4.26
N GLN A 107 0.60 -8.08 3.81
CA GLN A 107 0.72 -8.39 2.39
C GLN A 107 -0.53 -9.12 1.91
N LEU A 108 -1.04 -8.72 0.75
CA LEU A 108 -2.11 -9.41 0.04
C LEU A 108 -1.51 -10.39 -0.97
N LYS A 109 -2.38 -11.08 -1.70
CA LYS A 109 -1.95 -11.95 -2.80
C LYS A 109 -1.56 -11.08 -3.99
N ASP A 110 -0.56 -11.51 -4.74
CA ASP A 110 -0.03 -10.79 -5.89
C ASP A 110 -1.12 -10.57 -6.96
N GLU A 111 -1.19 -9.36 -7.49
CA GLU A 111 -2.21 -8.92 -8.45
C GLU A 111 -1.62 -8.67 -9.84
N SER A 112 -2.30 -9.13 -10.89
CA SER A 112 -1.72 -9.06 -12.25
C SER A 112 -1.56 -7.62 -12.76
N ILE A 113 -0.40 -7.34 -13.37
CA ILE A 113 -0.08 -6.05 -14.01
C ILE A 113 -0.97 -5.66 -15.21
N ASN A 114 -1.77 -6.61 -15.72
CA ASN A 114 -2.65 -6.38 -16.86
C ASN A 114 -4.00 -5.75 -16.43
N GLN A 115 -4.24 -5.59 -15.13
CA GLN A 115 -5.45 -4.94 -14.64
C GLN A 115 -5.27 -3.42 -14.69
N SER A 116 -6.25 -2.68 -15.23
CA SER A 116 -6.25 -1.22 -15.14
C SER A 116 -6.65 -0.72 -13.74
N THR A 117 -7.32 -1.56 -12.96
CA THR A 117 -7.88 -1.20 -11.66
C THR A 117 -7.90 -2.41 -10.73
N ILE A 118 -7.35 -2.24 -9.54
CA ILE A 118 -7.33 -3.22 -8.46
C ILE A 118 -8.15 -2.68 -7.29
N ASN A 119 -9.01 -3.53 -6.71
CA ASN A 119 -9.82 -3.17 -5.54
C ASN A 119 -9.43 -4.05 -4.36
N LEU A 120 -8.99 -3.43 -3.27
CA LEU A 120 -8.55 -4.12 -2.05
C LEU A 120 -9.52 -3.85 -0.90
N ASP A 121 -9.84 -4.88 -0.13
CA ASP A 121 -10.59 -4.77 1.12
C ASP A 121 -9.78 -5.37 2.26
N TRP A 122 -9.54 -4.59 3.32
CA TRP A 122 -8.95 -5.12 4.54
C TRP A 122 -9.60 -4.54 5.79
N SER A 123 -10.47 -5.34 6.42
CA SER A 123 -11.03 -5.02 7.74
C SER A 123 -10.31 -5.79 8.85
N VAL A 124 -9.92 -5.10 9.92
CA VAL A 124 -9.03 -5.66 10.94
C VAL A 124 -9.41 -5.25 12.37
N ARG A 125 -9.25 -6.17 13.32
CA ARG A 125 -9.31 -5.88 14.77
C ARG A 125 -7.91 -5.57 15.26
N ILE A 126 -7.73 -4.41 15.89
CA ILE A 126 -6.39 -3.89 16.17
C ILE A 126 -6.06 -3.83 17.66
N TYR A 127 -7.02 -4.09 18.55
CA TYR A 127 -6.79 -4.03 20.00
C TYR A 127 -5.66 -4.98 20.42
N ASN A 128 -4.60 -4.42 21.04
CA ASN A 128 -3.39 -5.14 21.45
C ASN A 128 -2.71 -5.98 20.34
N SER A 129 -2.97 -5.67 19.06
CA SER A 129 -2.50 -6.47 17.92
C SER A 129 -1.27 -5.84 17.25
N GLY A 130 -0.40 -6.65 16.65
CA GLY A 130 0.81 -6.18 15.97
C GLY A 130 2.04 -6.07 16.88
N LEU A 131 3.18 -5.81 16.23
CA LEU A 131 4.50 -5.71 16.87
C LEU A 131 4.66 -4.37 17.58
N LEU A 132 5.28 -4.35 18.76
CA LEU A 132 5.60 -3.11 19.46
C LEU A 132 6.65 -2.32 18.67
N VAL A 133 6.41 -1.02 18.46
CA VAL A 133 7.32 -0.11 17.77
C VAL A 133 7.49 1.17 18.59
N LYS A 134 8.59 1.89 18.34
CA LYS A 134 8.94 3.13 19.06
C LYS A 134 8.30 4.38 18.47
N GLN A 135 7.86 4.33 17.21
CA GLN A 135 7.39 5.48 16.46
C GLN A 135 6.24 5.10 15.52
N TRP A 136 5.47 6.12 15.12
CA TRP A 136 4.52 6.03 14.02
C TRP A 136 5.31 5.85 12.73
N ASP A 137 4.88 4.88 11.91
CA ASP A 137 5.66 4.40 10.78
C ASP A 137 4.87 4.48 9.49
#